data_AF-A0AAU5ZY07-F1
#
_entry.id   AF-A0AAU5ZY07-F1
#
_cell.length_a   1.000
_cell.length_b   1.000
_cell.length_c   1.000
_cell.angle_alpha   90.00
_cell.angle_beta   90.00
_cell.angle_gamma   90.00
#
_symmetry.space_group_name_H-M   'P 1'
#
loop_
_entity.id
_entity.type
_entity.pdbx_description
1 polymer ?
#
loop_
_entity_poly.entity_id
_entity_poly.type
_entity_poly.pdbx_seq_one_letter_code
_entity_poly.pdbx_strand_id
1 'polypeptide(L)'
;MSWCDDPTVSGYTITRREGCNKLAVVIRWEHNGETVGTAIFAVREEILLENKAVFRERMFMSPLSLDASLGTVSLDYWDAICTPDCDEAYQGTWDGLTMWEPIVDTHWASATRTFTWNNAVSGTSEKFDRGTFLNFKAAAPEAAGAAATIKPSWTFWGEVECDNSVAVANSTGGVFAKNTPTWQTNTKRYPAAAAYYWVLREKLADHPGSKKYNKPMHRMTDKVQQEHNRNTICNKTGVGKWTAHPDATGDTQGVQCDEFPFAATLESGGIPTPVVNGGICAQLFASSRRSRTTAPGASSTTGMTRPRGRRSAGVLPCRASRTETREEARDCPASSRRHGCRTAGRSTWRFRRWRDVIPMTSASSVPDSPPF
;
A
#
# COMPACT_ATOMS: atom_id res chain seq x y z
N MET A 1 -15.38 8.37 -15.06
CA MET A 1 -14.51 7.19 -14.81
C MET A 1 -15.21 6.38 -13.75
N SER A 2 -15.32 5.05 -13.85
CA SER A 2 -16.32 4.30 -13.06
C SER A 2 -15.99 4.04 -11.58
N TRP A 3 -14.80 4.44 -11.11
CA TRP A 3 -14.32 4.07 -9.78
C TRP A 3 -14.84 4.99 -8.65
N CYS A 4 -15.38 6.16 -9.00
CA CYS A 4 -16.01 7.11 -8.07
C CYS A 4 -17.54 7.23 -8.28
N ASP A 5 -18.14 6.30 -9.04
CA ASP A 5 -19.57 6.34 -9.44
C ASP A 5 -20.55 5.68 -8.42
N ASP A 6 -20.10 5.31 -7.21
CA ASP A 6 -21.01 4.81 -6.16
C ASP A 6 -22.08 5.88 -5.77
N PRO A 7 -23.38 5.51 -5.63
CA PRO A 7 -24.46 6.44 -5.26
C PRO A 7 -24.36 7.11 -3.88
N THR A 8 -23.42 6.75 -2.99
CA THR A 8 -23.33 7.40 -1.67
C THR A 8 -22.85 8.86 -1.75
N VAL A 9 -23.55 9.77 -1.06
CA VAL A 9 -23.25 11.22 -1.03
C VAL A 9 -22.10 11.59 -0.08
N SER A 10 -21.63 10.65 0.74
CA SER A 10 -20.56 10.88 1.72
C SER A 10 -19.53 9.77 1.65
N GLY A 11 -18.25 10.15 1.61
CA GLY A 11 -17.17 9.20 1.78
C GLY A 11 -15.90 9.62 1.07
N TYR A 12 -14.79 9.04 1.52
CA TYR A 12 -13.49 9.21 0.91
C TYR A 12 -12.91 7.85 0.56
N THR A 13 -12.42 7.69 -0.66
CA THR A 13 -11.74 6.47 -1.10
C THR A 13 -10.45 6.84 -1.80
N ILE A 14 -9.35 6.21 -1.37
CA ILE A 14 -8.06 6.28 -2.06
C ILE A 14 -7.58 4.91 -2.49
N THR A 15 -7.06 4.86 -3.70
CA THR A 15 -6.13 3.83 -4.16
C THR A 15 -4.72 4.43 -4.22
N ARG A 16 -3.76 3.73 -4.82
CA ARG A 16 -2.42 4.30 -5.04
C ARG A 16 -2.47 5.57 -5.88
N ARG A 17 -3.41 5.68 -6.82
CA ARG A 17 -3.43 6.73 -7.85
C ARG A 17 -4.76 7.42 -8.06
N GLU A 18 -5.80 6.99 -7.36
CA GLU A 18 -7.16 7.48 -7.55
C GLU A 18 -7.70 7.89 -6.19
N GLY A 19 -8.17 9.14 -6.06
CA GLY A 19 -8.74 9.70 -4.83
C GLY A 19 -10.13 10.28 -5.10
N CYS A 20 -11.14 9.77 -4.42
CA CYS A 20 -12.54 10.15 -4.62
C CYS A 20 -13.07 10.70 -3.32
N ASN A 21 -13.44 11.98 -3.32
CA ASN A 21 -14.09 12.64 -2.19
C ASN A 21 -15.52 13.00 -2.58
N LYS A 22 -16.48 12.55 -1.77
CA LYS A 22 -17.90 12.86 -1.94
C LYS A 22 -18.39 13.56 -0.69
N LEU A 23 -18.91 14.75 -0.87
CA LEU A 23 -19.39 15.57 0.22
C LEU A 23 -20.65 16.35 -0.18
N ALA A 24 -21.46 16.68 0.82
CA ALA A 24 -22.47 17.69 0.69
C ALA A 24 -21.87 19.03 1.14
N VAL A 25 -21.83 20.03 0.26
CA VAL A 25 -21.46 21.40 0.63
C VAL A 25 -22.73 22.18 0.96
N VAL A 26 -22.74 22.84 2.12
CA VAL A 26 -23.84 23.69 2.56
C VAL A 26 -23.40 25.13 2.39
N ILE A 27 -24.19 25.90 1.66
CA ILE A 27 -23.98 27.32 1.45
C ILE A 27 -25.17 28.05 2.08
N ARG A 28 -24.87 28.99 2.97
CA ARG A 28 -25.86 29.86 3.62
C ARG A 28 -25.63 31.29 3.20
N TRP A 29 -26.70 31.98 2.85
CA TRP A 29 -26.72 33.42 2.65
C TRP A 29 -27.37 34.06 3.85
N GLU A 30 -26.66 35.00 4.48
CA GLU A 30 -27.13 35.70 5.68
C GLU A 30 -27.25 37.19 5.40
N HIS A 31 -28.36 37.80 5.84
CA HIS A 31 -28.58 39.23 5.77
C HIS A 31 -28.91 39.75 7.17
N ASN A 32 -28.17 40.75 7.66
CA ASN A 32 -28.29 41.28 9.04
C ASN A 32 -28.23 40.21 10.16
N GLY A 33 -27.50 39.11 9.93
CA GLY A 33 -27.38 38.00 10.88
C GLY A 33 -28.51 36.97 10.81
N GLU A 34 -29.47 37.11 9.89
CA GLU A 34 -30.54 36.15 9.64
C GLU A 34 -30.29 35.39 8.33
N THR A 35 -30.54 34.07 8.34
CA THR A 35 -30.42 33.25 7.12
C THR A 35 -31.55 33.56 6.14
N VAL A 36 -31.19 34.04 4.95
CA VAL A 36 -32.10 34.33 3.83
C VAL A 36 -32.48 33.05 3.08
N GLY A 37 -31.52 32.13 2.97
CA GLY A 37 -31.72 30.83 2.34
C GLY A 37 -30.47 29.97 2.37
N THR A 38 -30.69 28.68 2.13
CA THR A 38 -29.66 27.64 2.10
C THR A 38 -29.67 26.91 0.76
N ALA A 39 -28.48 26.67 0.23
CA ALA A 39 -28.25 25.72 -0.85
C ALA A 39 -27.40 24.56 -0.33
N ILE A 40 -27.74 23.35 -0.74
CA ILE A 40 -26.94 22.15 -0.50
C ILE A 40 -26.60 21.55 -1.85
N PHE A 41 -25.32 21.34 -2.12
CA PHE A 41 -24.85 20.67 -3.32
C PHE A 41 -24.18 19.35 -2.97
N ALA A 42 -24.47 18.33 -3.77
CA ALA A 42 -23.61 17.16 -3.89
C ALA A 42 -22.38 17.55 -4.69
N VAL A 43 -21.21 17.37 -4.07
CA VAL A 43 -19.91 17.58 -4.68
C VAL A 43 -19.18 16.25 -4.72
N ARG A 44 -18.63 15.94 -5.89
CA ARG A 44 -17.72 14.82 -6.08
C ARG A 44 -16.44 15.32 -6.71
N GLU A 45 -15.34 15.13 -6.00
CA GLU A 45 -14.00 15.45 -6.44
C GLU A 45 -13.24 14.15 -6.73
N GLU A 46 -12.75 14.03 -7.96
CA GLU A 46 -11.93 12.92 -8.43
C GLU A 46 -10.50 13.41 -8.69
N ILE A 47 -9.54 12.82 -8.01
CA ILE A 47 -8.12 13.08 -8.23
C ILE A 47 -7.49 11.85 -8.87
N LEU A 48 -6.87 12.02 -10.04
CA LEU A 48 -6.10 10.99 -10.74
C LEU A 48 -4.63 11.40 -10.78
N LEU A 49 -3.80 10.58 -10.16
CA LEU A 49 -2.35 10.73 -10.14
C LEU A 49 -1.72 9.93 -11.28
N GLU A 50 -0.97 10.59 -12.16
CA GLU A 50 -0.36 9.93 -13.32
C GLU A 50 1.04 9.39 -13.02
N ASN A 51 1.57 8.59 -13.95
CA ASN A 51 2.96 8.11 -13.93
C ASN A 51 3.94 9.20 -14.42
N LYS A 52 3.67 10.43 -14.01
CA LYS A 52 4.37 11.65 -14.39
C LYS A 52 4.28 12.63 -13.21
N ALA A 53 4.99 13.74 -13.33
CA ALA A 53 4.87 14.90 -12.46
C ALA A 53 3.53 15.64 -12.62
N VAL A 54 2.45 14.92 -12.96
CA VAL A 54 1.16 15.49 -13.33
C VAL A 54 0.06 14.74 -12.59
N PHE A 55 -0.91 15.48 -12.10
CA PHE A 55 -2.16 14.93 -11.63
C PHE A 55 -3.34 15.77 -12.09
N ARG A 56 -4.52 15.13 -12.21
CA ARG A 56 -5.75 15.79 -12.63
C ARG A 56 -6.76 15.73 -11.51
N GLU A 57 -7.42 16.85 -11.26
CA GLU A 57 -8.58 16.95 -10.40
C GLU A 57 -9.80 17.20 -11.28
N ARG A 58 -10.88 16.46 -11.04
CA ARG A 58 -12.17 16.67 -11.71
C ARG A 58 -13.23 16.91 -10.66
N MET A 59 -13.91 18.05 -10.77
CA MET A 59 -15.02 18.43 -9.92
C MET A 59 -16.33 18.08 -10.61
N PHE A 60 -17.28 17.55 -9.85
CA PHE A 60 -18.67 17.35 -10.26
C PHE A 60 -19.58 17.96 -9.20
N MET A 61 -20.63 18.64 -9.66
CA MET A 61 -21.52 19.39 -8.80
C MET A 61 -22.97 19.26 -9.24
N SER A 62 -23.89 19.04 -8.29
CA SER A 62 -25.32 19.09 -8.53
C SER A 62 -26.05 19.49 -7.25
N PRO A 63 -27.11 20.31 -7.31
CA PRO A 63 -27.88 20.68 -6.13
C PRO A 63 -28.63 19.46 -5.57
N LEU A 64 -28.58 19.32 -4.24
CA LEU A 64 -29.45 18.43 -3.47
C LEU A 64 -30.70 19.15 -3.00
N SER A 65 -30.56 20.43 -2.63
CA SER A 65 -31.67 21.29 -2.24
C SER A 65 -31.30 22.76 -2.45
N LEU A 66 -32.23 23.54 -2.97
CA LEU A 66 -32.10 24.99 -3.12
C LEU A 66 -33.36 25.64 -2.56
N ASP A 67 -33.21 26.49 -1.54
CA ASP A 67 -34.35 27.26 -1.03
C ASP A 67 -34.87 28.21 -2.11
N ALA A 68 -36.19 28.24 -2.29
CA ALA A 68 -36.85 29.06 -3.31
C ALA A 68 -36.56 30.58 -3.14
N SER A 69 -36.23 31.02 -1.93
CA SER A 69 -35.87 32.40 -1.62
C SER A 69 -34.57 32.88 -2.27
N LEU A 70 -33.72 31.96 -2.74
CA LEU A 70 -32.43 32.29 -3.36
C LEU A 70 -32.54 32.68 -4.85
N GLY A 71 -33.65 32.35 -5.51
CA GLY A 71 -33.72 32.39 -6.98
C GLY A 71 -32.66 31.48 -7.61
N THR A 72 -32.27 31.77 -8.86
CA THR A 72 -31.20 31.03 -9.54
C THR A 72 -29.88 31.10 -8.75
N VAL A 73 -29.27 29.95 -8.45
CA VAL A 73 -27.95 29.88 -7.81
C VAL A 73 -26.91 29.55 -8.86
N SER A 74 -25.77 30.23 -8.87
CA SER A 74 -24.69 29.99 -9.82
C SER A 74 -23.33 29.82 -9.15
N LEU A 75 -22.47 28.99 -9.73
CA LEU A 75 -21.07 28.91 -9.32
C LEU A 75 -20.33 30.14 -9.86
N ASP A 76 -19.71 30.89 -8.96
CA ASP A 76 -18.91 32.07 -9.30
C ASP A 76 -17.48 31.67 -9.67
N TYR A 77 -16.84 30.89 -8.81
CA TYR A 77 -15.53 30.31 -9.09
C TYR A 77 -15.33 28.97 -8.38
N TRP A 78 -14.49 28.15 -8.99
CA TRP A 78 -13.82 27.02 -8.36
C TRP A 78 -12.33 27.28 -8.43
N ASP A 79 -11.71 27.38 -7.26
CA ASP A 79 -10.27 27.53 -7.10
C ASP A 79 -9.65 26.38 -6.32
N ALA A 80 -8.35 26.21 -6.48
CA ALA A 80 -7.59 25.17 -5.84
C ALA A 80 -6.21 25.69 -5.47
N ILE A 81 -5.57 25.07 -4.48
CA ILE A 81 -4.19 25.37 -4.11
C ILE A 81 -3.35 24.11 -4.30
N CYS A 82 -2.14 24.28 -4.80
CA CYS A 82 -1.14 23.23 -4.91
C CYS A 82 0.22 23.77 -4.45
N THR A 83 0.75 23.28 -3.32
CA THR A 83 2.03 23.76 -2.76
C THR A 83 2.84 22.61 -2.15
N PRO A 84 4.17 22.64 -2.16
CA PRO A 84 5.04 23.61 -2.83
C PRO A 84 5.25 23.27 -4.33
N ASP A 85 5.73 24.25 -5.12
CA ASP A 85 6.28 24.06 -6.48
C ASP A 85 5.39 23.34 -7.51
N CYS A 86 4.12 23.72 -7.56
CA CYS A 86 3.15 23.10 -8.42
C CYS A 86 2.39 24.14 -9.25
N ASP A 87 2.45 24.00 -10.57
CA ASP A 87 1.64 24.79 -11.48
C ASP A 87 0.22 24.25 -11.51
N GLU A 88 -0.75 25.17 -11.47
CA GLU A 88 -2.14 24.86 -11.72
C GLU A 88 -2.57 25.37 -13.09
N ALA A 89 -2.91 24.43 -13.96
CA ALA A 89 -3.51 24.73 -15.25
C ALA A 89 -5.00 24.34 -15.19
N TYR A 90 -5.86 25.34 -15.21
CA TYR A 90 -7.27 25.09 -15.47
C TYR A 90 -7.44 24.71 -16.95
N GLN A 91 -7.93 23.49 -17.19
CA GLN A 91 -8.13 22.97 -18.55
C GLN A 91 -9.63 22.95 -18.87
N GLY A 92 -10.12 24.05 -19.43
CA GLY A 92 -11.39 24.07 -20.18
C GLY A 92 -12.48 24.97 -19.61
N THR A 93 -13.67 24.85 -20.15
CA THR A 93 -14.91 25.40 -19.60
C THR A 93 -15.60 24.32 -18.76
N TRP A 94 -16.54 24.70 -17.90
CA TRP A 94 -17.44 23.73 -17.29
C TRP A 94 -18.20 22.97 -18.39
N ASP A 95 -18.33 21.67 -18.22
CA ASP A 95 -19.23 20.79 -18.95
C ASP A 95 -20.56 20.76 -18.19
N GLY A 96 -21.61 21.26 -18.83
CA GLY A 96 -22.90 21.58 -18.19
C GLY A 96 -23.01 23.04 -17.76
N LEU A 97 -24.24 23.46 -17.44
CA LEU A 97 -24.50 24.80 -16.92
C LEU A 97 -24.04 24.88 -15.47
N THR A 98 -23.52 26.03 -15.05
CA THR A 98 -23.14 26.28 -13.66
C THR A 98 -24.16 27.19 -12.96
N MET A 99 -25.43 27.05 -13.35
CA MET A 99 -26.56 27.84 -12.86
C MET A 99 -27.74 26.89 -12.65
N TRP A 100 -28.35 26.91 -11.47
CA TRP A 100 -29.41 26.00 -11.08
C TRP A 100 -30.63 26.77 -10.59
N GLU A 101 -31.80 26.42 -11.14
CA GLU A 101 -33.08 26.95 -10.69
C GLU A 101 -33.58 26.19 -9.45
N PRO A 102 -34.21 26.86 -8.47
CA PRO A 102 -34.74 26.18 -7.30
C PRO A 102 -35.76 25.08 -7.62
N ILE A 103 -35.89 24.12 -6.69
CA ILE A 103 -36.92 23.07 -6.64
C ILE A 103 -36.83 21.97 -7.70
N VAL A 104 -36.51 22.29 -8.96
CA VAL A 104 -36.64 21.32 -10.08
C VAL A 104 -35.32 20.93 -10.71
N ASP A 105 -34.27 21.74 -10.55
CA ASP A 105 -33.02 21.50 -11.22
C ASP A 105 -32.11 20.57 -10.42
N THR A 106 -31.68 19.48 -11.04
CA THR A 106 -30.73 18.49 -10.48
C THR A 106 -29.67 18.10 -11.51
N HIS A 107 -29.39 18.93 -12.51
CA HIS A 107 -28.34 18.59 -13.48
C HIS A 107 -26.95 18.64 -12.83
N TRP A 108 -26.02 17.91 -13.43
CA TRP A 108 -24.62 17.90 -13.02
C TRP A 108 -23.80 18.84 -13.91
N ALA A 109 -22.94 19.62 -13.27
CA ALA A 109 -21.86 20.35 -13.92
C ALA A 109 -20.52 19.69 -13.57
N SER A 110 -19.56 19.67 -14.49
CA SER A 110 -18.21 19.19 -14.18
C SER A 110 -17.10 19.99 -14.85
N ALA A 111 -15.93 20.05 -14.23
CA ALA A 111 -14.76 20.68 -14.82
C ALA A 111 -13.48 19.94 -14.39
N THR A 112 -12.40 20.09 -15.14
CA THR A 112 -11.12 19.44 -14.87
C THR A 112 -9.99 20.47 -14.72
N ARG A 113 -9.17 20.30 -13.70
CA ARG A 113 -7.94 21.06 -13.46
C ARG A 113 -6.75 20.10 -13.50
N THR A 114 -5.66 20.54 -14.09
CA THR A 114 -4.41 19.78 -14.17
C THR A 114 -3.36 20.48 -13.33
N PHE A 115 -2.65 19.70 -12.52
CA PHE A 115 -1.55 20.16 -11.70
C PHE A 115 -0.26 19.53 -12.19
N THR A 116 0.81 20.32 -12.25
CA THR A 116 2.12 19.87 -12.68
C THR A 116 3.16 20.24 -11.62
N TRP A 117 3.94 19.26 -11.18
CA TRP A 117 5.09 19.50 -10.33
C TRP A 117 6.26 20.02 -11.17
N ASN A 118 6.69 21.25 -10.90
CA ASN A 118 7.63 21.99 -11.74
C ASN A 118 9.07 21.50 -11.60
N ASN A 119 9.43 20.99 -10.42
CA ASN A 119 10.79 20.65 -10.05
C ASN A 119 11.06 19.14 -10.11
N ALA A 120 10.36 18.42 -10.99
CA ALA A 120 10.45 16.98 -11.12
C ALA A 120 11.79 16.51 -11.72
N VAL A 121 12.83 16.46 -10.90
CA VAL A 121 14.17 15.98 -11.28
C VAL A 121 14.44 14.58 -10.72
N SER A 122 15.27 13.80 -11.41
CA SER A 122 15.61 12.44 -10.99
C SER A 122 16.21 12.44 -9.58
N GLY A 123 15.74 11.54 -8.72
CA GLY A 123 16.20 11.44 -7.33
C GLY A 123 15.37 12.24 -6.32
N THR A 124 14.36 12.99 -6.75
CA THR A 124 13.54 13.83 -5.86
C THR A 124 12.14 13.27 -5.65
N SER A 125 11.52 13.67 -4.55
CA SER A 125 10.13 13.41 -4.20
C SER A 125 9.55 14.64 -3.51
N GLU A 126 8.30 14.96 -3.79
CA GLU A 126 7.62 16.12 -3.21
C GLU A 126 6.22 15.76 -2.71
N LYS A 127 5.82 16.32 -1.57
CA LYS A 127 4.48 16.18 -1.01
C LYS A 127 3.72 17.47 -1.22
N PHE A 128 2.52 17.37 -1.79
CA PHE A 128 1.70 18.53 -2.09
C PHE A 128 0.57 18.67 -1.10
N ASP A 129 0.46 19.85 -0.53
CA ASP A 129 -0.76 20.33 0.11
C ASP A 129 -1.75 20.79 -0.96
N ARG A 130 -2.99 20.38 -0.74
CA ARG A 130 -4.08 20.54 -1.67
C ARG A 130 -5.25 21.18 -0.96
N GLY A 131 -5.83 22.21 -1.56
CA GLY A 131 -7.04 22.85 -1.09
C GLY A 131 -8.00 23.07 -2.25
N THR A 132 -9.28 23.02 -1.95
CA THR A 132 -10.36 23.34 -2.90
C THR A 132 -11.23 24.43 -2.27
N PHE A 133 -11.58 25.43 -3.08
CA PHE A 133 -12.34 26.61 -2.68
C PHE A 133 -13.45 26.85 -3.69
N LEU A 134 -14.67 26.98 -3.20
CA LEU A 134 -15.84 27.28 -4.03
C LEU A 134 -16.48 28.59 -3.59
N ASN A 135 -17.04 29.31 -4.55
CA ASN A 135 -17.91 30.45 -4.27
C ASN A 135 -19.14 30.43 -5.17
N PHE A 136 -20.26 30.89 -4.63
CA PHE A 136 -21.55 30.89 -5.30
C PHE A 136 -22.20 32.26 -5.22
N LYS A 137 -23.03 32.53 -6.22
CA LYS A 137 -23.94 33.66 -6.29
C LYS A 137 -25.37 33.15 -6.27
N ALA A 138 -26.27 33.95 -5.74
CA ALA A 138 -27.71 33.75 -5.83
C ALA A 138 -28.30 34.94 -6.60
N ALA A 139 -29.38 34.73 -7.35
CA ALA A 139 -30.05 35.76 -8.16
C ALA A 139 -31.00 36.63 -7.35
N ALA A 140 -31.43 36.17 -6.17
CA ALA A 140 -32.24 36.95 -5.24
C ALA A 140 -31.45 37.61 -4.06
N PRO A 141 -30.38 38.39 -4.26
CA PRO A 141 -29.72 39.11 -3.16
C PRO A 141 -30.22 40.56 -3.00
N GLU A 142 -31.37 40.96 -3.56
CA GLU A 142 -31.84 42.36 -3.60
C GLU A 142 -32.88 42.77 -2.53
N ALA A 143 -32.90 42.11 -1.37
CA ALA A 143 -33.50 42.68 -0.17
C ALA A 143 -32.43 42.89 0.91
N ALA A 144 -31.78 44.06 0.83
CA ALA A 144 -31.24 44.84 1.96
C ALA A 144 -29.74 44.80 2.35
N GLY A 145 -28.82 44.12 1.64
CA GLY A 145 -27.37 44.36 1.83
C GLY A 145 -26.53 43.08 1.80
N ALA A 146 -25.30 43.19 1.27
CA ALA A 146 -24.42 42.08 0.90
C ALA A 146 -24.49 40.90 1.86
N ALA A 147 -25.09 39.80 1.39
CA ALA A 147 -25.18 38.59 2.19
C ALA A 147 -23.80 37.94 2.29
N ALA A 148 -23.37 37.62 3.51
CA ALA A 148 -22.15 36.86 3.72
C ALA A 148 -22.43 35.40 3.34
N THR A 149 -21.67 34.88 2.38
CA THR A 149 -21.71 33.49 1.98
C THR A 149 -20.68 32.71 2.80
N ILE A 150 -21.08 31.62 3.47
CA ILE A 150 -20.11 30.63 3.95
C ILE A 150 -19.50 29.97 2.71
N LYS A 151 -18.25 30.30 2.40
CA LYS A 151 -17.52 29.77 1.23
C LYS A 151 -17.04 28.36 1.52
N PRO A 152 -17.55 27.33 0.81
CA PRO A 152 -17.09 25.96 1.04
C PRO A 152 -15.61 25.84 0.68
N SER A 153 -14.83 25.31 1.60
CA SER A 153 -13.45 24.91 1.34
C SER A 153 -13.10 23.66 2.12
N TRP A 154 -12.20 22.87 1.56
CA TRP A 154 -11.64 21.70 2.20
C TRP A 154 -10.22 21.47 1.70
N THR A 155 -9.50 20.63 2.42
CA THR A 155 -8.07 20.42 2.21
C THR A 155 -7.72 18.94 2.23
N PHE A 156 -6.81 18.53 1.34
CA PHE A 156 -6.21 17.20 1.29
C PHE A 156 -4.73 17.31 1.65
N TRP A 157 -4.45 17.51 2.93
CA TRP A 157 -3.10 17.67 3.45
C TRP A 157 -2.28 16.40 3.30
N GLY A 158 -1.09 16.54 2.68
CA GLY A 158 -0.08 15.49 2.61
C GLY A 158 -0.56 14.18 2.00
N GLU A 159 -1.57 14.23 1.13
CA GLU A 159 -2.12 13.04 0.49
C GLU A 159 -1.48 12.78 -0.86
N VAL A 160 -1.10 13.80 -1.62
CA VAL A 160 -0.43 13.61 -2.91
C VAL A 160 1.08 13.71 -2.73
N GLU A 161 1.80 12.66 -3.13
CA GLU A 161 3.27 12.64 -3.19
C GLU A 161 3.68 12.30 -4.63
N CYS A 162 4.44 13.16 -5.29
CA CYS A 162 5.07 12.79 -6.56
C CYS A 162 6.49 12.29 -6.29
N ASP A 163 6.78 11.06 -6.69
CA ASP A 163 8.09 10.43 -6.52
C ASP A 163 8.78 10.25 -7.88
N ASN A 164 9.96 10.83 -8.06
CA ASN A 164 10.88 10.63 -9.18
C ASN A 164 12.25 10.08 -8.74
N SER A 165 12.31 9.46 -7.56
CA SER A 165 13.52 8.86 -7.00
C SER A 165 13.85 7.48 -7.56
N VAL A 166 12.93 6.84 -8.30
CA VAL A 166 13.15 5.53 -8.93
C VAL A 166 13.38 5.70 -10.44
N ALA A 167 14.56 5.29 -10.93
CA ALA A 167 14.83 5.17 -12.36
C ALA A 167 14.27 3.85 -12.95
N VAL A 168 13.00 3.52 -12.68
CA VAL A 168 12.30 2.39 -13.31
C VAL A 168 11.22 2.96 -14.21
N ALA A 169 11.10 2.40 -15.42
CA ALA A 169 10.07 2.83 -16.37
C ALA A 169 8.68 2.68 -15.72
N ASN A 170 7.87 3.73 -15.75
CA ASN A 170 6.52 3.80 -15.17
C ASN A 170 6.43 3.70 -13.64
N SER A 171 7.55 3.82 -12.91
CA SER A 171 7.53 3.92 -11.44
C SER A 171 7.50 5.35 -10.93
N THR A 172 7.96 6.31 -11.74
CA THR A 172 7.86 7.75 -11.45
C THR A 172 6.41 8.20 -11.54
N GLY A 173 5.95 9.01 -10.59
CA GLY A 173 4.65 9.65 -10.66
C GLY A 173 4.02 9.98 -9.32
N GLY A 174 2.82 10.54 -9.37
CA GLY A 174 2.01 10.83 -8.20
C GLY A 174 1.48 9.55 -7.54
N VAL A 175 1.49 9.52 -6.22
CA VAL A 175 0.86 8.50 -5.38
C VAL A 175 0.14 9.14 -4.21
N PHE A 176 -0.90 8.46 -3.72
CA PHE A 176 -1.49 8.85 -2.44
C PHE A 176 -0.60 8.35 -1.29
N ALA A 177 0.06 9.26 -0.57
CA ALA A 177 1.06 8.92 0.46
C ALA A 177 0.49 8.05 1.59
N LYS A 178 -0.79 8.25 1.94
CA LYS A 178 -1.49 7.43 2.94
C LYS A 178 -1.84 6.03 2.44
N ASN A 179 -1.86 5.80 1.12
CA ASN A 179 -2.14 4.49 0.58
C ASN A 179 -0.92 3.57 0.72
N THR A 180 -1.00 2.59 1.63
CA THR A 180 -0.02 1.51 1.75
C THR A 180 -0.34 0.40 0.74
N PRO A 181 0.43 0.24 -0.35
CA PRO A 181 0.13 -0.77 -1.35
C PRO A 181 0.37 -2.19 -0.80
N THR A 182 -0.49 -3.13 -1.20
CA THR A 182 -0.24 -4.55 -0.92
C THR A 182 0.62 -5.14 -2.02
N TRP A 183 1.87 -5.46 -1.70
CA TRP A 183 2.75 -6.16 -2.65
C TRP A 183 2.36 -7.65 -2.75
N GLN A 184 2.03 -8.07 -3.98
CA GLN A 184 1.75 -9.47 -4.32
C GLN A 184 2.94 -10.09 -5.06
N THR A 185 3.43 -11.22 -4.56
CA THR A 185 4.48 -11.99 -5.22
C THR A 185 3.92 -12.74 -6.43
N ASN A 186 4.62 -12.72 -7.57
CA ASN A 186 4.25 -13.51 -8.73
C ASN A 186 4.61 -15.00 -8.51
N THR A 187 3.73 -15.74 -7.82
CA THR A 187 3.93 -17.16 -7.47
C THR A 187 4.02 -18.07 -8.69
N LYS A 188 3.47 -17.67 -9.84
CA LYS A 188 3.55 -18.44 -11.09
C LYS A 188 4.93 -18.34 -11.73
N ARG A 189 5.52 -17.14 -11.74
CA ARG A 189 6.84 -16.88 -12.34
C ARG A 189 7.98 -17.27 -11.39
N TYR A 190 7.84 -16.97 -10.09
CA TYR A 190 8.88 -17.17 -9.09
C TYR A 190 8.36 -17.93 -7.85
N PRO A 191 7.95 -19.21 -7.99
CA PRO A 191 7.31 -19.96 -6.90
C PRO A 191 8.22 -20.17 -5.67
N ALA A 192 9.52 -20.37 -5.89
CA ALA A 192 10.48 -20.58 -4.81
C ALA A 192 10.69 -19.31 -3.97
N ALA A 193 10.99 -18.18 -4.64
CA ALA A 193 11.13 -16.89 -3.99
C ALA A 193 9.82 -16.46 -3.31
N ALA A 194 8.67 -16.64 -3.96
CA ALA A 194 7.38 -16.32 -3.35
C ALA A 194 7.10 -17.12 -2.07
N ALA A 195 7.43 -18.42 -2.06
CA ALA A 195 7.31 -19.23 -0.85
C ALA A 195 8.30 -18.80 0.24
N TYR A 196 9.54 -18.48 -0.14
CA TYR A 196 10.56 -17.93 0.75
C TYR A 196 10.08 -16.65 1.45
N TYR A 197 9.63 -15.65 0.69
CA TYR A 197 9.12 -14.38 1.21
C TYR A 197 7.87 -14.58 2.08
N TRP A 198 6.99 -15.52 1.73
CA TRP A 198 5.81 -15.82 2.54
C TRP A 198 6.19 -16.42 3.89
N VAL A 199 7.11 -17.41 3.91
CA VAL A 199 7.57 -18.02 5.17
C VAL A 199 8.21 -16.97 6.06
N LEU A 200 9.13 -16.16 5.54
CA LEU A 200 9.81 -15.16 6.36
C LEU A 200 8.85 -14.08 6.87
N ARG A 201 7.94 -13.58 6.04
CA ARG A 201 6.89 -12.64 6.46
C ARG A 201 6.01 -13.17 7.59
N GLU A 202 5.71 -14.47 7.61
CA GLU A 202 4.87 -15.09 8.65
C GLU A 202 5.66 -15.52 9.90
N LYS A 203 6.99 -15.69 9.79
CA LYS A 203 7.81 -16.31 10.85
C LYS A 203 8.82 -15.38 11.50
N LEU A 204 9.25 -14.32 10.82
CA LEU A 204 10.05 -13.27 11.45
C LEU A 204 9.18 -12.49 12.44
N ALA A 205 9.78 -12.08 13.56
CA ALA A 205 9.08 -11.45 14.68
C ALA A 205 8.46 -10.09 14.32
N ASP A 206 9.08 -9.36 13.40
CA ASP A 206 8.69 -8.04 12.91
C ASP A 206 7.67 -8.11 11.76
N HIS A 207 7.40 -9.30 11.23
CA HIS A 207 6.43 -9.55 10.15
C HIS A 207 6.53 -8.60 8.94
N PRO A 208 7.72 -8.41 8.37
CA PRO A 208 7.99 -7.33 7.44
C PRO A 208 7.19 -7.52 6.14
N GLY A 209 6.49 -6.48 5.72
CA GLY A 209 5.64 -6.48 4.52
C GLY A 209 4.33 -7.23 4.69
N SER A 210 3.90 -7.51 5.93
CA SER A 210 2.65 -8.20 6.20
C SER A 210 1.48 -7.24 6.38
N LYS A 211 0.51 -7.35 5.47
CA LYS A 211 -0.81 -6.73 5.62
C LYS A 211 -1.54 -7.26 6.85
N LYS A 212 -1.41 -8.57 7.13
CA LYS A 212 -2.10 -9.24 8.25
C LYS A 212 -1.69 -8.65 9.61
N TYR A 213 -0.42 -8.30 9.77
CA TYR A 213 0.12 -7.75 11.03
C TYR A 213 0.28 -6.23 11.01
N ASN A 214 -0.19 -5.56 9.95
CA ASN A 214 -0.02 -4.11 9.73
C ASN A 214 1.44 -3.65 9.85
N LYS A 215 2.34 -4.36 9.18
CA LYS A 215 3.79 -4.10 9.17
C LYS A 215 4.24 -3.88 7.72
N PRO A 216 4.05 -2.68 7.15
CA PRO A 216 4.58 -2.37 5.83
C PRO A 216 6.12 -2.41 5.83
N MET A 217 6.71 -2.64 4.65
CA MET A 217 8.14 -2.36 4.45
C MET A 217 8.29 -0.96 3.88
N HIS A 218 9.30 -0.25 4.35
CA HIS A 218 9.60 1.11 3.90
C HIS A 218 10.74 1.07 2.91
N ARG A 219 10.56 1.74 1.78
CA ARG A 219 11.58 1.80 0.74
C ARG A 219 12.79 2.60 1.21
N MET A 220 13.97 2.13 0.83
CA MET A 220 15.23 2.84 1.00
C MET A 220 15.74 3.31 -0.37
N THR A 221 16.20 4.56 -0.47
CA THR A 221 16.73 5.13 -1.71
C THR A 221 18.25 5.27 -1.72
N ASP A 222 18.90 5.28 -0.55
CA ASP A 222 20.35 5.34 -0.42
C ASP A 222 21.01 4.06 -0.94
N LYS A 223 21.69 4.16 -2.09
CA LYS A 223 22.37 3.04 -2.75
C LYS A 223 23.53 2.48 -1.92
N VAL A 224 24.25 3.32 -1.17
CA VAL A 224 25.35 2.86 -0.32
C VAL A 224 24.78 1.98 0.78
N GLN A 225 23.67 2.40 1.38
CA GLN A 225 23.00 1.64 2.40
C GLN A 225 22.33 0.36 1.85
N GLN A 226 21.75 0.40 0.64
CA GLN A 226 21.26 -0.80 -0.04
C GLN A 226 22.38 -1.83 -0.26
N GLU A 227 23.54 -1.39 -0.74
CA GLU A 227 24.70 -2.25 -0.94
C GLU A 227 25.23 -2.79 0.40
N HIS A 228 25.21 -1.97 1.46
CA HIS A 228 25.54 -2.43 2.81
C HIS A 228 24.57 -3.51 3.31
N ASN A 229 23.26 -3.33 3.14
CA ASN A 229 22.24 -4.31 3.49
C ASN A 229 22.48 -5.62 2.74
N ARG A 230 22.71 -5.52 1.42
CA ARG A 230 23.01 -6.66 0.56
C ARG A 230 24.28 -7.38 0.97
N ASN A 231 25.35 -6.66 1.28
CA ASN A 231 26.61 -7.24 1.70
C ASN A 231 26.57 -7.78 3.12
N THR A 232 25.61 -7.37 3.95
CA THR A 232 25.40 -7.97 5.27
C THR A 232 24.83 -9.38 5.15
N ILE A 233 23.83 -9.59 4.29
CA ILE A 233 23.11 -10.88 4.15
C ILE A 233 23.67 -11.77 3.04
N CYS A 234 24.10 -11.17 1.93
CA CYS A 234 24.56 -11.89 0.75
C CYS A 234 26.06 -11.73 0.50
N ASN A 235 26.85 -11.44 1.55
CA ASN A 235 28.31 -11.35 1.45
C ASN A 235 28.87 -12.59 0.72
N LYS A 236 29.70 -12.39 -0.31
CA LYS A 236 30.33 -13.49 -1.06
C LYS A 236 31.75 -13.80 -0.61
N THR A 237 32.34 -12.97 0.25
CA THR A 237 33.76 -13.06 0.63
C THR A 237 33.95 -12.97 2.14
N GLY A 238 35.12 -13.40 2.63
CA GLY A 238 35.50 -13.26 4.04
C GLY A 238 34.71 -14.12 5.03
N VAL A 239 34.81 -13.75 6.31
CA VAL A 239 34.11 -14.39 7.43
C VAL A 239 32.62 -14.05 7.36
N GLY A 240 31.76 -15.05 7.54
CA GLY A 240 30.31 -14.87 7.46
C GLY A 240 29.75 -14.82 6.04
N LYS A 241 30.56 -15.19 5.03
CA LYS A 241 30.10 -15.30 3.64
C LYS A 241 28.88 -16.22 3.55
N TRP A 242 27.90 -15.81 2.76
CA TRP A 242 26.81 -16.67 2.36
C TRP A 242 27.34 -17.81 1.49
N THR A 243 26.94 -19.03 1.85
CA THR A 243 27.18 -20.23 1.04
C THR A 243 25.86 -20.88 0.76
N ALA A 244 25.58 -21.13 -0.53
CA ALA A 244 24.41 -21.89 -0.94
C ALA A 244 24.36 -23.26 -0.24
N HIS A 245 23.16 -23.66 0.18
CA HIS A 245 22.93 -25.02 0.67
C HIS A 245 23.32 -26.04 -0.42
N PRO A 246 23.98 -27.18 -0.09
CA PRO A 246 24.44 -28.16 -1.08
C PRO A 246 23.34 -28.69 -2.02
N ASP A 247 22.10 -28.77 -1.50
CA ASP A 247 20.94 -29.24 -2.26
C ASP A 247 20.21 -28.14 -3.05
N ALA A 248 20.67 -26.89 -2.97
CA ALA A 248 20.05 -25.79 -3.70
C ALA A 248 20.26 -25.97 -5.20
N THR A 249 19.16 -25.95 -5.97
CA THR A 249 19.23 -25.99 -7.43
C THR A 249 18.89 -24.63 -7.99
N GLY A 250 19.83 -24.06 -8.73
CA GLY A 250 19.67 -22.79 -9.43
C GLY A 250 18.65 -22.83 -10.55
N ASP A 251 18.28 -21.66 -11.04
CA ASP A 251 17.63 -21.53 -12.34
C ASP A 251 18.69 -21.34 -13.45
N THR A 252 18.32 -20.76 -14.59
CA THR A 252 19.26 -20.45 -15.68
C THR A 252 20.37 -19.48 -15.27
N GLN A 253 20.23 -18.78 -14.15
CA GLN A 253 21.22 -17.89 -13.56
C GLN A 253 21.97 -18.52 -12.38
N GLY A 254 21.80 -19.82 -12.13
CA GLY A 254 22.45 -20.52 -11.02
C GLY A 254 21.77 -20.28 -9.68
N VAL A 255 22.44 -20.68 -8.59
CA VAL A 255 21.92 -20.47 -7.23
C VAL A 255 22.22 -19.03 -6.81
N GLN A 256 21.18 -18.31 -6.42
CA GLN A 256 21.28 -16.91 -6.02
C GLN A 256 21.03 -16.76 -4.51
N CYS A 257 21.67 -15.77 -3.90
CA CYS A 257 21.30 -15.30 -2.57
C CYS A 257 20.12 -14.35 -2.72
N ASP A 258 18.99 -14.75 -2.13
CA ASP A 258 17.77 -13.94 -2.06
C ASP A 258 17.57 -13.53 -0.60
N GLU A 259 17.30 -12.26 -0.35
CA GLU A 259 17.21 -11.71 0.99
C GLU A 259 15.82 -11.16 1.26
N PHE A 260 15.34 -11.35 2.49
CA PHE A 260 14.10 -10.77 2.94
C PHE A 260 14.20 -10.42 4.43
N PRO A 261 13.91 -9.17 4.83
CA PRO A 261 13.48 -8.05 3.99
C PRO A 261 14.53 -7.59 2.97
N PHE A 262 14.07 -7.08 1.83
CA PHE A 262 14.91 -6.74 0.68
C PHE A 262 15.98 -5.70 1.02
N ALA A 263 17.17 -5.74 0.41
CA ALA A 263 18.20 -4.71 0.62
C ALA A 263 17.70 -3.27 0.41
N ALA A 264 16.75 -3.07 -0.50
CA ALA A 264 16.10 -1.78 -0.77
C ALA A 264 14.98 -1.40 0.21
N THR A 265 15.03 -1.90 1.45
CA THR A 265 14.06 -1.59 2.52
C THR A 265 14.75 -1.21 3.82
N LEU A 266 14.08 -0.39 4.64
CA LEU A 266 14.56 0.00 5.98
C LEU A 266 14.55 -1.16 6.98
N GLU A 267 13.75 -2.20 6.71
CA GLU A 267 13.65 -3.42 7.51
C GLU A 267 14.70 -4.47 7.13
N SER A 268 15.57 -4.17 6.16
CA SER A 268 16.61 -5.12 5.74
C SER A 268 17.61 -5.38 6.85
N GLY A 269 18.29 -6.53 6.79
CA GLY A 269 19.17 -7.00 7.84
C GLY A 269 20.37 -6.10 8.19
N GLY A 270 20.67 -5.05 7.41
CA GLY A 270 21.69 -4.07 7.75
C GLY A 270 21.24 -2.99 8.74
N ILE A 271 19.94 -2.88 9.09
CA ILE A 271 19.37 -1.80 9.93
C ILE A 271 18.18 -2.33 10.76
N PRO A 272 17.85 -1.75 11.95
CA PRO A 272 18.67 -0.92 12.82
C PRO A 272 19.47 -1.73 13.84
N THR A 273 19.14 -3.03 14.00
CA THR A 273 19.95 -4.00 14.75
C THR A 273 20.53 -4.97 13.73
N PRO A 274 21.74 -4.71 13.22
CA PRO A 274 22.28 -5.47 12.10
C PRO A 274 22.37 -6.95 12.46
N VAL A 275 21.92 -7.82 11.56
CA VAL A 275 22.28 -9.23 11.65
C VAL A 275 23.78 -9.34 11.43
N VAL A 276 24.49 -10.13 12.25
CA VAL A 276 25.97 -10.18 12.23
C VAL A 276 26.51 -10.54 10.83
N ASN A 277 25.85 -11.45 10.12
CA ASN A 277 26.05 -11.73 8.69
C ASN A 277 25.00 -12.76 8.19
N GLY A 278 24.91 -12.91 6.87
CA GLY A 278 24.07 -13.92 6.23
C GLY A 278 24.45 -15.38 6.48
N GLY A 279 25.70 -15.66 6.85
CA GLY A 279 26.17 -17.02 7.14
C GLY A 279 25.46 -17.68 8.33
N ILE A 280 24.93 -16.88 9.26
CA ILE A 280 24.14 -17.35 10.42
C ILE A 280 22.63 -17.22 10.21
N CYS A 281 22.21 -16.72 9.04
CA CYS A 281 20.81 -16.48 8.75
C CYS A 281 20.07 -17.74 8.32
N ALA A 282 18.74 -17.73 8.48
CA ALA A 282 17.84 -18.76 8.02
C ALA A 282 17.93 -18.90 6.50
N GLN A 283 18.39 -20.04 6.02
CA GLN A 283 18.43 -20.34 4.60
C GLN A 283 17.27 -21.24 4.20
N LEU A 284 16.50 -20.77 3.22
CA LEU A 284 15.45 -21.52 2.55
C LEU A 284 15.91 -21.76 1.12
N PHE A 285 15.96 -23.01 0.69
CA PHE A 285 16.36 -23.35 -0.67
C PHE A 285 15.29 -24.15 -1.39
N ALA A 286 15.28 -24.03 -2.71
CA ALA A 286 14.50 -24.89 -3.58
C ALA A 286 15.43 -25.92 -4.22
N SER A 287 15.01 -27.18 -4.16
CA SER A 287 15.61 -28.25 -4.95
C SER A 287 14.65 -28.68 -6.05
N SER A 288 15.19 -28.97 -7.23
CA SER A 288 14.47 -29.75 -8.22
C SER A 288 14.32 -31.16 -7.65
N ARG A 289 13.08 -31.64 -7.52
CA ARG A 289 12.89 -33.07 -7.33
C ARG A 289 13.41 -33.75 -8.58
N ARG A 290 14.54 -34.46 -8.48
CA ARG A 290 14.79 -35.56 -9.41
C ARG A 290 13.55 -36.45 -9.33
N SER A 291 12.88 -36.63 -10.47
CA SER A 291 11.96 -37.76 -10.63
C SER A 291 12.70 -38.96 -10.08
N ARG A 292 12.23 -39.53 -8.97
CA ARG A 292 12.80 -40.75 -8.43
C ARG A 292 12.29 -41.88 -9.33
N THR A 293 12.80 -41.92 -10.56
CA THR A 293 12.68 -43.08 -11.42
C THR A 293 13.66 -44.09 -10.84
N THR A 294 13.21 -44.84 -9.84
CA THR A 294 13.80 -46.15 -9.56
C THR A 294 13.71 -46.93 -10.86
N ALA A 295 14.84 -47.10 -11.54
CA ALA A 295 14.97 -48.10 -12.59
C ALA A 295 14.66 -49.48 -11.97
N PRO A 296 13.84 -50.27 -12.65
CA PRO A 296 14.40 -51.53 -13.12
C PRO A 296 14.04 -51.77 -14.59
N GLY A 297 15.04 -52.16 -15.38
CA GLY A 297 14.82 -52.84 -16.67
C GLY A 297 14.42 -51.94 -17.84
N ALA A 298 14.97 -52.28 -19.00
CA ALA A 298 14.85 -51.59 -20.28
C ALA A 298 13.42 -51.52 -20.85
N SER A 299 13.11 -50.48 -21.62
CA SER A 299 12.62 -50.56 -23.01
C SER A 299 12.29 -49.17 -23.56
N SER A 300 12.63 -48.97 -24.83
CA SER A 300 12.42 -47.78 -25.64
C SER A 300 10.94 -47.44 -25.87
N THR A 301 10.53 -46.18 -25.68
CA THR A 301 9.74 -45.44 -26.70
C THR A 301 9.65 -43.94 -26.39
N THR A 302 9.63 -43.19 -27.49
CA THR A 302 9.54 -41.76 -27.72
C THR A 302 8.39 -41.06 -26.97
N GLY A 303 8.62 -39.84 -26.45
CA GLY A 303 7.54 -38.98 -25.97
C GLY A 303 7.99 -37.77 -25.15
N MET A 304 8.25 -36.64 -25.82
CA MET A 304 8.40 -35.33 -25.18
C MET A 304 7.16 -34.99 -24.34
N THR A 305 7.30 -34.97 -23.01
CA THR A 305 6.40 -34.21 -22.15
C THR A 305 7.20 -33.46 -21.08
N ARG A 306 7.06 -32.13 -21.08
CA ARG A 306 7.66 -31.20 -20.12
C ARG A 306 7.26 -31.56 -18.68
N PRO A 307 8.19 -31.75 -17.73
CA PRO A 307 7.80 -31.99 -16.35
C PRO A 307 7.46 -30.65 -15.66
N ARG A 308 6.20 -30.53 -15.19
CA ARG A 308 5.80 -29.55 -14.18
C ARG A 308 6.39 -29.96 -12.83
N GLY A 309 7.49 -29.35 -12.42
CA GLY A 309 8.16 -29.65 -11.14
C GLY A 309 7.42 -29.08 -9.93
N ARG A 310 7.02 -29.94 -8.98
CA ARG A 310 6.70 -29.53 -7.60
C ARG A 310 8.00 -29.41 -6.79
N ARG A 311 8.20 -28.27 -6.11
CA ARG A 311 9.36 -27.96 -5.27
C ARG A 311 8.99 -28.11 -3.79
N SER A 312 9.96 -28.49 -2.96
CA SER A 312 9.84 -28.59 -1.49
C SER A 312 10.92 -27.71 -0.85
N ALA A 313 10.59 -27.08 0.29
CA ALA A 313 11.47 -26.18 1.05
C ALA A 313 11.71 -26.72 2.47
N GLY A 314 12.92 -26.56 3.02
CA GLY A 314 13.29 -26.85 4.41
C GLY A 314 13.68 -25.56 5.15
N VAL A 315 13.48 -25.50 6.49
CA VAL A 315 13.62 -24.28 7.33
C VAL A 315 14.52 -24.55 8.54
N LEU A 316 15.44 -23.63 8.85
CA LEU A 316 16.07 -23.44 10.18
C LEU A 316 16.14 -21.92 10.46
N PRO A 317 15.67 -21.39 11.61
CA PRO A 317 15.62 -19.94 11.87
C PRO A 317 16.94 -19.34 12.42
N CYS A 318 17.15 -18.04 12.20
CA CYS A 318 18.21 -17.22 12.83
C CYS A 318 17.96 -17.13 14.34
N ARG A 319 19.01 -17.23 15.15
CA ARG A 319 18.95 -16.88 16.58
C ARG A 319 19.80 -15.63 16.80
N ALA A 320 19.20 -14.58 17.37
CA ALA A 320 19.99 -13.53 18.02
C ALA A 320 20.74 -14.18 19.19
N SER A 321 22.06 -13.99 19.27
CA SER A 321 22.85 -14.55 20.37
C SER A 321 22.49 -13.84 21.68
N ARG A 322 21.75 -14.52 22.55
CA ARG A 322 21.91 -14.33 24.00
C ARG A 322 22.50 -15.62 24.57
N THR A 323 23.66 -15.47 25.19
CA THR A 323 24.33 -16.46 26.04
C THR A 323 23.48 -16.74 27.26
N GLU A 324 23.12 -18.00 27.50
CA GLU A 324 22.79 -18.47 28.84
C GLU A 324 22.96 -19.99 28.94
N THR A 325 23.31 -20.39 30.16
CA THR A 325 23.96 -21.63 30.59
C THR A 325 23.06 -22.86 30.61
N ARG A 326 23.72 -24.02 30.54
CA ARG A 326 23.19 -25.38 30.38
C ARG A 326 22.70 -25.93 31.72
N GLU A 327 21.49 -26.48 31.76
CA GLU A 327 21.05 -27.38 32.84
C GLU A 327 20.31 -28.60 32.24
N GLU A 328 20.67 -29.79 32.71
CA GLU A 328 20.21 -31.11 32.25
C GLU A 328 18.85 -31.48 32.86
N ALA A 329 17.99 -32.18 32.11
CA ALA A 329 16.98 -33.08 32.68
C ALA A 329 16.54 -34.19 31.71
N ARG A 330 16.26 -35.34 32.30
CA ARG A 330 16.15 -36.71 31.76
C ARG A 330 14.71 -37.13 31.37
N ASP A 331 14.65 -38.08 30.43
CA ASP A 331 13.80 -39.29 30.30
C ASP A 331 12.24 -39.35 30.25
N CYS A 332 11.81 -40.26 29.34
CA CYS A 332 10.60 -41.12 29.24
C CYS A 332 9.31 -40.62 28.51
N PRO A 333 8.41 -41.53 28.00
CA PRO A 333 8.60 -42.49 26.89
C PRO A 333 7.42 -42.52 25.87
N ALA A 334 7.48 -43.45 24.89
CA ALA A 334 6.59 -43.60 23.73
C ALA A 334 5.38 -44.54 23.91
N SER A 335 4.28 -44.31 23.17
CA SER A 335 3.26 -45.27 22.64
C SER A 335 2.16 -44.47 21.90
N SER A 336 1.34 -44.89 20.91
CA SER A 336 1.19 -46.06 20.01
C SER A 336 0.15 -45.71 18.90
N ARG A 337 0.31 -46.31 17.71
CA ARG A 337 -0.63 -46.78 16.62
C ARG A 337 -2.13 -46.40 16.68
N ARG A 338 -2.98 -46.40 15.63
CA ARG A 338 -3.06 -46.48 14.14
C ARG A 338 -4.57 -46.32 13.81
N HIS A 339 -4.97 -45.68 12.71
CA HIS A 339 -5.99 -46.16 11.75
C HIS A 339 -6.15 -45.17 10.58
N GLY A 340 -6.38 -45.70 9.38
CA GLY A 340 -6.30 -44.97 8.11
C GLY A 340 -7.65 -44.73 7.45
N CYS A 341 -7.67 -43.77 6.52
CA CYS A 341 -8.67 -43.63 5.48
C CYS A 341 -8.03 -42.98 4.23
N ARG A 342 -8.20 -43.61 3.06
CA ARG A 342 -8.01 -43.06 1.69
C ARG A 342 -9.34 -42.35 1.32
N THR A 343 -9.49 -41.33 0.47
CA THR A 343 -8.67 -40.56 -0.48
C THR A 343 -9.48 -39.31 -0.85
N ALA A 344 -8.86 -38.13 -0.90
CA ALA A 344 -9.23 -37.01 -1.79
C ALA A 344 -8.06 -36.02 -1.83
N GLY A 345 -7.60 -35.66 -3.02
CA GLY A 345 -6.39 -34.86 -3.23
C GLY A 345 -6.47 -33.47 -2.61
N ARG A 346 -5.90 -33.31 -1.41
CA ARG A 346 -5.57 -32.02 -0.80
C ARG A 346 -4.07 -31.93 -0.61
N SER A 347 -3.49 -30.83 -1.08
CA SER A 347 -2.14 -30.39 -0.73
C SER A 347 -2.08 -30.24 0.79
N THR A 348 -1.47 -31.22 1.47
CA THR A 348 -1.28 -31.18 2.92
C THR A 348 0.11 -30.64 3.20
N TRP A 349 0.17 -29.41 3.69
CA TRP A 349 1.36 -28.87 4.35
C TRP A 349 1.40 -29.46 5.76
N ARG A 350 2.38 -30.30 6.07
CA ARG A 350 2.59 -30.78 7.44
C ARG A 350 3.55 -29.83 8.16
N PHE A 351 3.00 -29.01 9.05
CA PHE A 351 3.79 -28.34 10.09
C PHE A 351 3.81 -29.24 11.33
N ARG A 352 5.01 -29.51 11.87
CA ARG A 352 5.13 -30.20 13.16
C ARG A 352 4.88 -29.19 14.28
N ARG A 353 3.93 -29.53 15.16
CA ARG A 353 3.52 -28.82 16.37
C ARG A 353 4.70 -28.72 17.34
N TRP A 354 5.00 -27.51 17.82
CA TRP A 354 5.85 -27.31 19.00
C TRP A 354 4.94 -27.29 20.25
N ARG A 355 5.35 -28.00 21.32
CA ARG A 355 4.73 -27.96 22.66
C ARG A 355 5.44 -26.89 23.49
N ASP A 356 4.67 -26.30 24.39
CA ASP A 356 4.94 -25.13 25.23
C ASP A 356 5.89 -25.38 26.42
N VAL A 357 6.16 -24.26 27.12
CA VAL A 357 6.38 -24.04 28.57
C VAL A 357 7.74 -23.37 28.86
N ILE A 358 7.76 -22.13 29.38
CA ILE A 358 7.74 -21.77 30.82
C ILE A 358 7.17 -20.31 30.99
N PRO A 359 6.86 -19.79 32.20
CA PRO A 359 5.55 -19.27 32.57
C PRO A 359 5.48 -17.74 32.70
N MET A 360 4.26 -17.19 32.60
CA MET A 360 3.98 -15.86 33.12
C MET A 360 3.75 -15.95 34.63
N THR A 361 4.60 -15.30 35.42
CA THR A 361 4.23 -14.86 36.77
C THR A 361 3.51 -13.52 36.68
N SER A 362 2.40 -13.45 37.40
CA SER A 362 1.41 -12.38 37.51
C SER A 362 1.85 -11.18 38.35
N ALA A 363 1.02 -10.12 38.25
CA ALA A 363 0.89 -8.91 39.07
C ALA A 363 1.73 -7.70 38.61
N SER A 364 1.24 -6.46 38.57
CA SER A 364 -0.07 -5.83 38.80
C SER A 364 0.09 -4.32 38.57
N SER A 365 -1.04 -3.61 38.44
CA SER A 365 -1.28 -2.17 38.66
C SER A 365 -0.74 -1.13 37.67
N VAL A 366 -1.70 -0.56 36.95
CA VAL A 366 -1.82 0.83 36.46
C VAL A 366 -1.62 1.82 37.63
N PRO A 367 -1.12 3.04 37.40
CA PRO A 367 -2.04 4.17 37.36
C PRO A 367 -1.83 5.18 36.22
N ASP A 368 -2.92 5.91 36.01
CA ASP A 368 -3.28 6.96 35.07
C ASP A 368 -2.34 8.18 34.87
N SER A 369 -2.30 8.63 33.61
CA SER A 369 -2.42 10.03 33.10
C SER A 369 -1.28 11.06 33.34
N PRO A 370 -1.23 12.24 32.65
CA PRO A 370 -2.08 12.79 31.56
C PRO A 370 -1.23 13.31 30.34
N PRO A 371 -1.85 13.97 29.31
CA PRO A 371 -1.24 14.21 28.00
C PRO A 371 -0.60 15.61 27.84
N PHE A 372 0.25 15.72 26.82
CA PHE A 372 0.53 16.94 26.05
C PHE A 372 0.56 16.60 24.56
#